data_AF-A0A3B9VBY3-F1
#
_entry.id   AF-A0A3B9VBY3-F1
#
_cell.length_a   1.000
_cell.length_b   1.000
_cell.length_c   1.000
_cell.angle_alpha   90.00
_cell.angle_beta   90.00
_cell.angle_gamma   90.00
#
_symmetry.space_group_name_H-M   'P 1'
#
loop_
_entity.id
_entity.type
_entity.pdbx_description
1 polymer ?
#
loop_
_entity_poly.entity_id
_entity_poly.type
_entity_poly.pdbx_seq_one_letter_code
_entity_poly.pdbx_strand_id
1 'polypeptide(L)'
;MLNRAIRELYITNLGVKKDEKVIVFTDSLVPQEDVSDSDRRRREGLLSLALKVAETGREINQNITFITYPSLMSHGMEPPREIWLAAFGDRTIRELEDRGFFKKMIHKEALSEQDTQMINSVVESNKHDAIDVVIALSNFSTSHTRFRDLLTNICKSRYASMPLFDESMFYGPMQVDWKALKQRTNNLAASLDNAEKVLITAPNGTDLTIG
;
A
#
# COMPACT_ATOMS: atom_id res chain seq x y z
N MET A 1 -3.16 -22.74 7.23
CA MET A 1 -3.37 -21.53 8.04
C MET A 1 -3.14 -20.26 7.22
N LEU A 2 -2.05 -20.16 6.45
CA LEU A 2 -1.78 -19.05 5.54
C LEU A 2 -2.94 -18.66 4.62
N ASN A 3 -3.53 -19.61 3.87
CA ASN A 3 -4.64 -19.29 2.96
C ASN A 3 -5.81 -18.60 3.67
N ARG A 4 -6.13 -18.99 4.91
CA ARG A 4 -7.18 -18.33 5.69
C ARG A 4 -6.80 -16.88 5.99
N ALA A 5 -5.58 -16.63 6.43
CA ALA A 5 -5.10 -15.27 6.71
C ALA A 5 -5.06 -14.40 5.45
N ILE A 6 -4.69 -14.96 4.30
CA ILE A 6 -4.79 -14.27 3.01
C ILE A 6 -6.26 -13.96 2.69
N ARG A 7 -7.19 -14.90 2.88
CA ARG A 7 -8.62 -14.63 2.65
C ARG A 7 -9.15 -13.51 3.53
N GLU A 8 -8.73 -13.43 4.79
CA GLU A 8 -9.08 -12.32 5.69
C GLU A 8 -8.51 -10.98 5.20
N LEU A 9 -7.30 -10.95 4.63
CA LEU A 9 -6.74 -9.75 4.00
C LEU A 9 -7.69 -9.21 2.92
N TYR A 10 -8.21 -10.06 2.03
CA TYR A 10 -9.13 -9.64 0.98
C TYR A 10 -10.52 -9.28 1.53
N ILE A 11 -11.11 -10.14 2.37
CA ILE A 11 -12.52 -10.02 2.78
C ILE A 11 -12.71 -9.02 3.92
N THR A 12 -11.89 -9.14 4.95
CA THR A 12 -12.08 -8.38 6.20
C THR A 12 -11.30 -7.07 6.16
N ASN A 13 -10.02 -7.11 5.77
CA ASN A 13 -9.17 -5.92 5.83
C ASN A 13 -9.43 -4.97 4.64
N LEU A 14 -9.56 -5.53 3.43
CA LEU A 14 -9.73 -4.75 2.20
C LEU A 14 -11.17 -4.73 1.67
N GLY A 15 -12.07 -5.54 2.21
CA GLY A 15 -13.48 -5.55 1.82
C GLY A 15 -13.71 -5.79 0.32
N VAL A 16 -12.87 -6.61 -0.31
CA VAL A 16 -12.86 -6.85 -1.76
C VAL A 16 -14.18 -7.48 -2.22
N LYS A 17 -14.79 -6.87 -3.24
CA LYS A 17 -15.99 -7.37 -3.92
C LYS A 17 -15.61 -8.12 -5.19
N LYS A 18 -16.58 -8.83 -5.78
CA LYS A 18 -16.35 -9.72 -6.95
C LYS A 18 -16.12 -8.97 -8.25
N ASP A 19 -16.69 -7.78 -8.38
CA ASP A 19 -16.66 -6.92 -9.56
C ASP A 19 -15.51 -5.90 -9.56
N GLU A 20 -14.87 -5.73 -8.40
CA GLU A 20 -13.75 -4.81 -8.23
C GLU A 20 -12.49 -5.30 -8.95
N LYS A 21 -11.67 -4.38 -9.42
CA LYS A 21 -10.36 -4.65 -9.99
C LYS A 21 -9.33 -4.62 -8.87
N VAL A 22 -8.45 -5.61 -8.82
CA VAL A 22 -7.40 -5.69 -7.81
C VAL A 22 -6.04 -5.84 -8.46
N ILE A 23 -5.06 -5.11 -7.96
CA ILE A 23 -3.65 -5.30 -8.32
C ILE A 23 -2.86 -5.81 -7.11
N VAL A 24 -2.11 -6.88 -7.33
CA VAL A 24 -1.12 -7.38 -6.37
C VAL A 24 0.24 -7.21 -7.03
N PHE A 25 1.17 -6.54 -6.36
CA PHE A 25 2.52 -6.43 -6.89
C PHE A 25 3.59 -6.61 -5.83
N THR A 26 4.76 -7.01 -6.28
CA THR A 26 5.96 -7.14 -5.46
C THR A 26 7.20 -6.77 -6.29
N ASP A 27 8.32 -6.60 -5.61
CA ASP A 27 9.62 -6.43 -6.26
C ASP A 27 10.51 -7.68 -6.12
N SER A 28 11.51 -7.77 -7.00
CA SER A 28 12.57 -8.78 -6.95
C SER A 28 13.89 -8.15 -6.50
N LEU A 29 14.66 -8.90 -5.71
CA LEU A 29 16.00 -8.50 -5.28
C LEU A 29 16.89 -8.17 -6.48
N VAL A 30 17.56 -7.02 -6.46
CA VAL A 30 18.59 -6.65 -7.45
C VAL A 30 20.00 -6.81 -6.87
N PRO A 31 21.03 -7.08 -7.70
CA PRO A 31 22.40 -7.31 -7.21
C PRO A 31 23.00 -6.16 -6.41
N GLN A 32 22.50 -4.94 -6.59
CA GLN A 32 22.98 -3.73 -5.92
C GLN A 32 22.40 -3.55 -4.50
N GLU A 33 21.34 -4.29 -4.13
CA GLU A 33 20.79 -4.24 -2.77
C GLU A 33 21.73 -4.93 -1.78
N ASP A 34 22.19 -4.16 -0.79
CA ASP A 34 22.86 -4.73 0.37
C ASP A 34 21.82 -5.29 1.34
N VAL A 35 21.79 -6.63 1.45
CA VAL A 35 20.80 -7.35 2.25
C VAL A 35 21.54 -8.20 3.27
N SER A 36 21.21 -7.98 4.54
CA SER A 36 21.72 -8.78 5.65
C SER A 36 21.42 -10.27 5.45
N ASP A 37 22.28 -11.15 5.95
CA ASP A 37 22.04 -12.60 5.89
C ASP A 37 20.71 -13.00 6.55
N SER A 38 20.31 -12.27 7.60
CA SER A 38 19.00 -12.44 8.24
C SER A 38 17.83 -12.10 7.32
N ASP A 39 17.94 -11.06 6.51
CA ASP A 39 16.86 -10.61 5.61
C ASP A 39 16.82 -11.36 4.28
N ARG A 40 17.93 -11.97 3.86
CA ARG A 40 18.05 -12.62 2.56
C ARG A 40 16.96 -13.68 2.33
N ARG A 41 16.71 -14.54 3.32
CA ARG A 41 15.66 -15.57 3.23
C ARG A 41 14.26 -14.99 3.07
N ARG A 42 13.92 -13.96 3.85
CA ARG A 42 12.64 -13.24 3.74
C ARG A 42 12.49 -12.64 2.34
N ARG A 43 13.56 -12.01 1.86
CA ARG A 43 13.60 -11.31 0.57
C ARG A 43 13.44 -12.27 -0.61
N GLU A 44 14.08 -13.44 -0.56
CA GLU A 44 13.95 -14.52 -1.54
C GLU A 44 12.54 -15.14 -1.52
N GLY A 45 11.92 -15.27 -0.34
CA GLY A 45 10.56 -15.78 -0.17
C GLY A 45 9.44 -14.80 -0.54
N LEU A 46 9.75 -13.50 -0.70
CA LEU A 46 8.73 -12.47 -0.90
C LEU A 46 7.94 -12.68 -2.20
N LEU A 47 8.61 -13.09 -3.28
CA LEU A 47 7.96 -13.34 -4.56
C LEU A 47 6.97 -14.50 -4.48
N SER A 48 7.37 -15.63 -3.89
CA SER A 48 6.48 -16.78 -3.74
C SER A 48 5.30 -16.48 -2.82
N LEU A 49 5.52 -15.69 -1.77
CA LEU A 49 4.45 -15.21 -0.90
C LEU A 49 3.46 -14.31 -1.65
N ALA A 50 3.95 -13.34 -2.43
CA ALA A 50 3.09 -12.44 -3.20
C ALA A 50 2.30 -13.17 -4.30
N LEU A 51 2.92 -14.15 -4.97
CA LEU A 51 2.23 -15.05 -5.88
C LEU A 51 1.12 -15.81 -5.16
N LYS A 52 1.40 -16.36 -3.97
CA LYS A 52 0.40 -17.07 -3.18
C LYS A 52 -0.76 -16.17 -2.75
N VAL A 53 -0.48 -14.90 -2.43
CA VAL A 53 -1.48 -13.88 -2.12
C VAL A 53 -2.38 -13.61 -3.32
N ALA A 54 -1.83 -13.50 -4.53
CA ALA A 54 -2.61 -13.32 -5.75
C ALA A 54 -3.45 -14.57 -6.08
N GLU A 55 -2.86 -15.76 -6.04
CA GLU A 55 -3.56 -17.02 -6.34
C GLU A 55 -4.71 -17.31 -5.39
N THR A 56 -4.49 -17.15 -4.09
CA THR A 56 -5.55 -17.36 -3.08
C THR A 56 -6.64 -16.29 -3.23
N GLY A 57 -6.27 -15.06 -3.58
CA GLY A 57 -7.22 -13.99 -3.88
C GLY A 57 -8.12 -14.32 -5.07
N ARG A 58 -7.61 -15.06 -6.07
CA ARG A 58 -8.41 -15.41 -7.26
C ARG A 58 -9.61 -16.30 -6.95
N GLU A 59 -9.58 -17.04 -5.85
CA GLU A 59 -10.75 -17.77 -5.36
C GLU A 59 -11.90 -16.83 -4.91
N ILE A 60 -11.58 -15.57 -4.58
CA ILE A 60 -12.52 -14.55 -4.10
C ILE A 60 -12.92 -13.61 -5.24
N ASN A 61 -11.96 -13.17 -6.04
CA ASN A 61 -12.14 -12.21 -7.13
C ASN A 61 -11.29 -12.62 -8.35
N GLN A 62 -11.92 -12.85 -9.49
CA GLN A 62 -11.24 -13.28 -10.73
C GLN A 62 -10.43 -12.16 -11.40
N ASN A 63 -10.69 -10.90 -11.06
CA ASN A 63 -10.11 -9.70 -11.64
C ASN A 63 -8.87 -9.22 -10.85
N ILE A 64 -7.91 -10.14 -10.67
CA ILE A 64 -6.63 -9.85 -10.01
C ILE A 64 -5.49 -9.85 -11.02
N THR A 65 -4.87 -8.69 -11.16
CA THR A 65 -3.62 -8.50 -11.92
C THR A 65 -2.43 -8.66 -10.98
N PHE A 66 -1.51 -9.58 -11.31
CA PHE A 66 -0.26 -9.77 -10.56
C PHE A 66 0.93 -9.26 -11.37
N ILE A 67 1.75 -8.37 -10.80
CA ILE A 67 2.91 -7.78 -11.49
C ILE A 67 4.15 -7.81 -10.58
N THR A 68 5.30 -8.03 -11.19
CA THR A 68 6.61 -7.95 -10.52
C THR A 68 7.49 -6.93 -11.20
N TYR A 69 8.37 -6.27 -10.43
CA TYR A 69 9.39 -5.38 -10.99
C TYR A 69 10.72 -5.46 -10.22
N PRO A 70 11.85 -5.04 -10.82
CA PRO A 70 13.11 -4.95 -10.10
C PRO A 70 13.01 -3.94 -8.95
N SER A 71 13.56 -4.27 -7.78
CA SER A 71 13.57 -3.37 -6.62
C SER A 71 14.11 -1.97 -6.95
N LEU A 72 13.47 -0.97 -6.35
CA LEU A 72 13.88 0.44 -6.47
C LEU A 72 14.83 0.88 -5.34
N MET A 73 15.21 -0.06 -4.45
CA MET A 73 16.23 0.12 -3.40
C MET A 73 15.96 1.23 -2.37
N SER A 74 14.81 1.92 -2.43
CA SER A 74 14.49 3.04 -1.55
C SER A 74 13.00 3.17 -1.31
N HIS A 75 12.65 3.57 -0.09
CA HIS A 75 11.27 3.84 0.30
C HIS A 75 10.72 5.07 -0.39
N GLY A 76 9.44 4.98 -0.77
CA GLY A 76 8.70 6.07 -1.38
C GLY A 76 9.05 6.32 -2.84
N MET A 77 9.91 5.53 -3.49
CA MET A 77 10.12 5.64 -4.93
C MET A 77 8.81 5.37 -5.68
N GLU A 78 8.53 6.14 -6.73
CA GLU A 78 7.36 5.89 -7.55
C GLU A 78 7.47 4.52 -8.23
N PRO A 79 6.41 3.70 -8.25
CA PRO A 79 6.40 2.44 -8.97
C PRO A 79 6.72 2.66 -10.46
N PRO A 80 7.24 1.63 -11.16
CA PRO A 80 7.54 1.74 -12.58
C PRO A 80 6.25 1.84 -13.41
N ARG A 81 6.39 2.30 -14.65
CA ARG A 81 5.29 2.63 -15.55
C ARG A 81 4.26 1.51 -15.71
N GLU A 82 4.70 0.26 -15.71
CA GLU A 82 3.83 -0.90 -15.87
C GLU A 82 2.83 -1.02 -14.72
N ILE A 83 3.24 -0.67 -13.50
CA ILE A 83 2.36 -0.64 -12.32
C ILE A 83 1.36 0.52 -12.43
N TRP A 84 1.81 1.69 -12.90
CA TRP A 84 0.92 2.82 -13.18
C TRP A 84 -0.12 2.49 -14.26
N LEU A 85 0.30 1.86 -15.34
CA LEU A 85 -0.56 1.45 -16.44
C LEU A 85 -1.65 0.48 -15.98
N ALA A 86 -1.26 -0.53 -15.20
CA ALA A 86 -2.21 -1.50 -14.64
C ALA A 86 -3.15 -0.89 -13.60
N ALA A 87 -2.71 0.14 -12.87
CA ALA A 87 -3.50 0.73 -11.79
C ALA A 87 -4.44 1.86 -12.24
N PHE A 88 -4.05 2.65 -13.24
CA PHE A 88 -4.84 3.82 -13.69
C PHE A 88 -5.47 3.64 -15.08
N GLY A 89 -5.04 2.62 -15.82
CA GLY A 89 -5.47 2.40 -17.20
C GLY A 89 -4.69 3.23 -18.22
N ASP A 90 -4.72 2.74 -19.47
CA ASP A 90 -3.95 3.28 -20.58
C ASP A 90 -4.31 4.73 -20.94
N ARG A 91 -5.60 5.09 -20.89
CA ARG A 91 -6.08 6.46 -21.17
C ARG A 91 -5.44 7.48 -20.24
N THR A 92 -5.51 7.23 -18.94
CA THR A 92 -4.93 8.10 -17.90
C THR A 92 -3.43 8.27 -18.10
N ILE A 93 -2.70 7.17 -18.31
CA ILE A 93 -1.24 7.23 -18.43
C ILE A 93 -0.82 7.97 -19.70
N ARG A 94 -1.45 7.69 -20.86
CA ARG A 94 -1.15 8.42 -22.10
C ARG A 94 -1.40 9.92 -21.96
N GLU A 95 -2.51 10.32 -21.36
CA GLU A 95 -2.82 11.75 -21.18
C GLU A 95 -1.82 12.44 -20.25
N LEU A 96 -1.36 11.77 -19.19
CA LEU A 96 -0.31 12.29 -18.29
C LEU A 96 1.06 12.34 -18.97
N GLU A 97 1.36 11.40 -19.86
CA GLU A 97 2.60 11.36 -20.66
C GLU A 97 2.62 12.47 -21.71
N ASP A 98 1.54 12.64 -22.47
CA ASP A 98 1.40 13.66 -23.53
C ASP A 98 1.54 15.08 -22.96
N ARG A 99 1.09 15.28 -21.71
CA ARG A 99 1.23 16.55 -20.98
C ARG A 99 2.56 16.68 -20.23
N GLY A 100 3.42 15.67 -20.28
CA GLY A 100 4.74 15.64 -19.62
C GLY A 100 4.70 15.49 -18.09
N PHE A 101 3.53 15.29 -17.49
CA PHE A 101 3.38 15.15 -16.04
C PHE A 101 3.88 13.80 -15.53
N PHE A 102 3.72 12.72 -16.31
CA PHE A 102 4.13 11.39 -15.88
C PHE A 102 5.63 11.33 -15.55
N LYS A 103 6.47 11.88 -16.44
CA LYS A 103 7.93 11.95 -16.25
C LYS A 103 8.29 12.76 -14.99
N LYS A 104 7.65 13.92 -14.78
CA LYS A 104 7.87 14.74 -13.58
C LYS A 104 7.56 13.96 -12.30
N MET A 105 6.45 13.24 -12.26
CA MET A 105 6.06 12.43 -11.10
C MET A 105 7.05 11.31 -10.81
N ILE A 106 7.42 10.51 -11.82
CA ILE A 106 8.37 9.40 -11.66
C ILE A 106 9.73 9.89 -11.11
N HIS A 107 10.20 11.05 -11.57
CA HIS A 107 11.44 11.64 -11.08
C HIS A 107 11.28 12.51 -9.83
N LYS A 108 10.06 12.62 -9.29
CA LYS A 108 9.72 13.48 -8.14
C LYS A 108 10.16 14.93 -8.31
N GLU A 109 10.05 15.44 -9.52
CA GLU A 109 10.27 16.85 -9.82
C GLU A 109 9.21 17.71 -9.14
N ALA A 110 9.55 18.97 -8.84
CA ALA A 110 8.59 19.91 -8.24
C ALA A 110 7.40 20.14 -9.19
N LEU A 111 6.19 20.02 -8.64
CA LEU A 111 4.93 20.29 -9.33
C LEU A 111 4.36 21.60 -8.78
N SER A 112 3.96 22.49 -9.68
CA SER A 112 3.19 23.67 -9.28
C SER A 112 1.78 23.28 -8.81
N GLU A 113 1.09 24.22 -8.18
CA GLU A 113 -0.32 24.04 -7.83
C GLU A 113 -1.17 23.77 -9.09
N GLN A 114 -0.87 24.49 -10.18
CA GLN A 114 -1.55 24.31 -11.46
C GLN A 114 -1.26 22.93 -12.08
N ASP A 115 -0.01 22.45 -12.03
CA ASP A 115 0.33 21.09 -12.46
C ASP A 115 -0.48 20.06 -11.66
N THR A 116 -0.55 20.23 -10.34
CA THR A 116 -1.28 19.31 -9.45
C THR A 116 -2.77 19.30 -9.77
N GLN A 117 -3.39 20.45 -10.00
CA GLN A 117 -4.80 20.55 -10.39
C GLN A 117 -5.06 19.86 -11.74
N MET A 118 -4.16 20.02 -12.71
CA MET A 118 -4.28 19.36 -14.02
C MET A 118 -4.14 17.84 -13.89
N ILE A 119 -3.16 17.34 -13.14
CA ILE A 119 -2.98 15.90 -12.90
C ILE A 119 -4.23 15.32 -12.24
N ASN A 120 -4.75 15.96 -11.19
CA ASN A 120 -5.95 15.49 -10.49
C ASN A 120 -7.16 15.46 -11.43
N SER A 121 -7.32 16.46 -12.31
CA SER A 121 -8.40 16.51 -13.30
C SER A 121 -8.33 15.35 -14.30
N VAL A 122 -7.13 15.02 -14.80
CA VAL A 122 -6.92 13.88 -15.72
C VAL A 122 -7.28 12.57 -15.03
N VAL A 123 -6.81 12.36 -13.80
CA VAL A 123 -7.09 11.13 -13.03
C VAL A 123 -8.57 11.02 -12.69
N GLU A 124 -9.20 12.11 -12.23
CA GLU A 124 -10.63 12.15 -11.89
C GLU A 124 -11.52 11.82 -13.09
N SER A 125 -11.18 12.37 -14.27
CA SER A 125 -11.93 12.15 -15.51
C SER A 125 -11.89 10.69 -15.99
N ASN A 126 -10.84 9.95 -15.62
CA ASN A 126 -10.61 8.57 -16.04
C ASN A 126 -10.71 7.56 -14.88
N LYS A 127 -11.16 7.97 -13.69
CA LYS A 127 -11.12 7.15 -12.46
C LYS A 127 -11.85 5.80 -12.56
N HIS A 128 -12.82 5.66 -13.46
CA HIS A 128 -13.53 4.41 -13.69
C HIS A 128 -12.65 3.31 -14.29
N ASP A 129 -11.54 3.67 -14.93
CA ASP A 129 -10.55 2.71 -15.43
C ASP A 129 -9.60 2.24 -14.34
N ALA A 130 -9.46 3.02 -13.25
CA ALA A 130 -8.53 2.73 -12.18
C ALA A 130 -8.88 1.46 -11.40
N ILE A 131 -7.91 0.99 -10.64
CA ILE A 131 -7.99 -0.16 -9.76
C ILE A 131 -8.74 0.20 -8.47
N ASP A 132 -9.53 -0.73 -7.93
CA ASP A 132 -10.27 -0.50 -6.68
C ASP A 132 -9.42 -0.85 -5.46
N VAL A 133 -8.56 -1.86 -5.58
CA VAL A 133 -7.74 -2.36 -4.47
C VAL A 133 -6.29 -2.61 -4.90
N VAL A 134 -5.35 -2.17 -4.07
CA VAL A 134 -3.91 -2.41 -4.22
C VAL A 134 -3.39 -3.20 -3.02
N ILE A 135 -2.67 -4.29 -3.32
CA ILE A 135 -1.85 -5.04 -2.36
C ILE A 135 -0.40 -4.96 -2.81
N ALA A 136 0.35 -4.04 -2.22
CA ALA A 136 1.75 -3.78 -2.50
C ALA A 136 2.64 -4.52 -1.49
N LEU A 137 3.21 -5.64 -1.91
CA LEU A 137 4.14 -6.46 -1.12
C LEU A 137 5.61 -6.16 -1.45
N SER A 138 5.90 -5.06 -2.15
CA SER A 138 7.28 -4.66 -2.45
C SER A 138 8.10 -4.48 -1.17
N ASN A 139 9.37 -4.89 -1.18
CA ASN A 139 10.25 -4.78 -0.01
C ASN A 139 10.33 -3.34 0.48
N PHE A 140 10.41 -2.39 -0.46
CA PHE A 140 10.35 -0.97 -0.15
C PHE A 140 8.92 -0.43 -0.24
N SER A 141 8.53 0.27 0.82
CA SER A 141 7.24 0.96 0.95
C SER A 141 6.94 1.92 -0.20
N THR A 142 5.72 1.84 -0.71
CA THR A 142 5.11 2.79 -1.67
C THR A 142 4.17 3.77 -0.96
N SER A 143 4.23 3.87 0.36
CA SER A 143 3.31 4.67 1.16
C SER A 143 3.40 6.18 0.92
N HIS A 144 4.57 6.70 0.54
CA HIS A 144 4.79 8.13 0.32
C HIS A 144 5.10 8.40 -1.16
N THR A 145 4.16 7.99 -2.01
CA THR A 145 4.23 8.10 -3.47
C THR A 145 3.03 8.88 -4.00
N ARG A 146 3.20 9.55 -5.13
CA ARG A 146 2.10 10.12 -5.92
C ARG A 146 1.19 9.04 -6.46
N PHE A 147 1.74 7.87 -6.78
CA PHE A 147 0.96 6.69 -7.12
C PHE A 147 -0.12 6.37 -6.08
N ARG A 148 0.25 6.26 -4.80
CA ARG A 148 -0.71 6.01 -3.72
C ARG A 148 -1.65 7.20 -3.51
N ASP A 149 -1.10 8.41 -3.47
CA ASP A 149 -1.86 9.65 -3.25
C ASP A 149 -3.03 9.76 -4.23
N LEU A 150 -2.76 9.63 -5.53
CA LEU A 150 -3.77 9.72 -6.58
C LEU A 150 -4.81 8.58 -6.49
N LEU A 151 -4.37 7.33 -6.29
CA LEU A 151 -5.30 6.20 -6.16
C LEU A 151 -6.25 6.37 -4.96
N THR A 152 -5.72 6.74 -3.81
CA THR A 152 -6.51 6.82 -2.57
C THR A 152 -7.36 8.09 -2.49
N ASN A 153 -6.78 9.25 -2.84
CA ASN A 153 -7.46 10.53 -2.67
C ASN A 153 -8.37 10.89 -3.85
N ILE A 154 -8.04 10.46 -5.08
CA ILE A 154 -8.85 10.75 -6.27
C ILE A 154 -9.71 9.53 -6.64
N CYS A 155 -9.09 8.38 -6.92
CA CYS A 155 -9.81 7.18 -7.35
C CYS A 155 -10.58 6.44 -6.24
N LYS A 156 -10.32 6.79 -4.97
CA LYS A 156 -10.89 6.14 -3.77
C LYS A 156 -10.53 4.66 -3.63
N SER A 157 -9.41 4.25 -4.22
CA SER A 157 -8.88 2.90 -4.10
C SER A 157 -8.46 2.60 -2.65
N ARG A 158 -8.64 1.35 -2.22
CA ARG A 158 -8.11 0.86 -0.94
C ARG A 158 -6.69 0.34 -1.17
N TYR A 159 -5.77 0.74 -0.30
CA TYR A 159 -4.34 0.53 -0.52
C TYR A 159 -3.67 -0.10 0.70
N ALA A 160 -3.16 -1.32 0.55
CA ALA A 160 -2.29 -1.98 1.52
C ALA A 160 -0.83 -1.89 1.03
N SER A 161 -0.04 -1.02 1.66
CA SER A 161 1.41 -1.00 1.50
C SER A 161 2.03 -1.85 2.61
N MET A 162 2.64 -2.97 2.23
CA MET A 162 3.16 -3.99 3.16
C MET A 162 4.66 -4.18 2.91
N PRO A 163 5.50 -3.19 3.29
CA PRO A 163 6.95 -3.29 3.14
C PRO A 163 7.55 -4.28 4.12
N LEU A 164 8.74 -4.79 3.78
CA LEU A 164 9.49 -5.73 4.62
C LEU A 164 8.67 -6.96 5.07
N PHE A 165 7.63 -7.30 4.31
CA PHE A 165 6.64 -8.26 4.75
C PHE A 165 7.22 -9.67 4.80
N ASP A 166 6.83 -10.41 5.84
CA ASP A 166 7.19 -11.80 6.06
C ASP A 166 5.91 -12.61 6.30
N GLU A 167 5.91 -13.91 5.99
CA GLU A 167 4.74 -14.76 6.19
C GLU A 167 4.25 -14.72 7.65
N SER A 168 5.18 -14.66 8.62
CA SER A 168 4.82 -14.59 10.05
C SER A 168 3.92 -13.40 10.40
N MET A 169 3.99 -12.31 9.63
CA MET A 169 3.16 -11.13 9.82
C MET A 169 1.67 -11.38 9.52
N PHE A 170 1.33 -12.42 8.74
CA PHE A 170 -0.07 -12.86 8.59
C PHE A 170 -0.68 -13.39 9.90
N TYR A 171 0.15 -13.85 10.84
CA TYR A 171 -0.32 -14.49 12.07
C TYR A 171 -0.31 -13.54 13.28
N GLY A 172 0.36 -12.39 13.18
CA GLY A 172 0.36 -11.36 14.21
C GLY A 172 -0.61 -10.22 13.90
N PRO A 173 -0.13 -9.11 13.29
CA PRO A 173 -0.91 -7.88 13.08
C PRO A 173 -2.12 -8.06 12.15
N MET A 174 -2.23 -9.17 11.42
CA MET A 174 -3.35 -9.42 10.50
C MET A 174 -4.44 -10.31 11.09
N GLN A 175 -4.25 -10.86 12.29
CA GLN A 175 -5.27 -11.63 13.04
C GLN A 175 -5.79 -10.84 14.23
N VAL A 176 -6.21 -9.61 13.96
CA VAL A 176 -6.73 -8.71 15.01
C VAL A 176 -8.13 -9.16 15.42
N ASP A 177 -8.34 -9.33 16.71
CA ASP A 177 -9.70 -9.34 17.26
C ASP A 177 -10.25 -7.92 17.22
N TRP A 178 -10.99 -7.61 16.16
CA TRP A 178 -11.58 -6.29 15.94
C TRP A 178 -12.53 -5.85 17.05
N LYS A 179 -13.19 -6.79 17.75
CA LYS A 179 -14.06 -6.46 18.89
C LYS A 179 -13.21 -6.04 20.08
N ALA A 180 -12.16 -6.81 20.39
CA ALA A 180 -11.24 -6.46 21.47
C ALA A 180 -10.49 -5.15 21.18
N LEU A 181 -10.03 -4.94 19.94
CA LEU A 181 -9.38 -3.69 19.54
C LEU A 181 -10.34 -2.50 19.71
N LYS A 182 -11.56 -2.60 19.15
CA LYS A 182 -12.59 -1.55 19.29
C LYS A 182 -12.88 -1.22 20.75
N GLN A 183 -13.03 -2.24 21.61
CA GLN A 183 -13.25 -2.01 23.03
C GLN A 183 -12.08 -1.26 23.68
N ARG A 184 -10.83 -1.68 23.41
CA ARG A 184 -9.63 -1.04 23.95
C ARG A 184 -9.49 0.40 23.47
N THR A 185 -9.68 0.65 22.17
CA THR A 185 -9.55 1.99 21.59
C THR A 185 -10.65 2.91 22.07
N ASN A 186 -11.88 2.41 22.23
CA ASN A 186 -12.99 3.21 22.77
C ASN A 186 -12.76 3.59 24.23
N ASN A 187 -12.24 2.66 25.05
CA ASN A 187 -11.90 2.94 26.44
C ASN A 187 -10.79 4.00 26.55
N LEU A 188 -9.79 3.93 25.67
CA LEU A 188 -8.72 4.92 25.61
C LEU A 188 -9.25 6.29 25.16
N ALA A 189 -10.04 6.34 24.07
CA ALA A 189 -10.65 7.58 23.59
C ALA A 189 -11.52 8.23 24.66
N ALA A 190 -12.38 7.46 25.34
CA ALA A 190 -13.21 7.97 26.43
C ALA A 190 -12.38 8.56 27.59
N SER A 191 -11.19 8.01 27.87
CA SER A 191 -10.27 8.55 28.86
C SER A 191 -9.60 9.86 28.41
N LEU A 192 -9.51 10.10 27.10
CA LEU A 192 -8.86 11.26 26.49
C LEU A 192 -9.83 12.39 26.15
N ASP A 193 -11.09 12.11 25.86
CA ASP A 193 -12.09 13.07 25.32
C ASP A 193 -12.27 14.34 26.18
N ASN A 194 -11.91 14.32 27.46
CA ASN A 194 -11.95 15.48 28.36
C ASN A 194 -10.63 15.73 29.11
N ALA A 195 -9.54 15.12 28.66
CA ALA A 195 -8.24 15.31 29.29
C ALA A 195 -7.62 16.65 28.85
N GLU A 196 -7.30 17.53 29.80
CA GLU A 196 -6.59 18.78 29.51
C GLU A 196 -5.10 18.52 29.23
N LYS A 197 -4.53 17.47 29.83
CA LYS A 197 -3.13 17.06 29.68
C LYS A 197 -3.01 15.55 29.75
N VAL A 198 -2.11 15.01 28.95
CA VAL A 198 -1.70 13.60 28.93
C VAL A 198 -0.24 13.53 29.37
N LEU A 199 0.02 12.78 30.43
CA LEU A 199 1.36 12.48 30.90
C LEU A 199 1.76 11.07 30.43
N ILE A 200 2.87 10.97 29.70
CA ILE A 200 3.44 9.71 29.22
C ILE A 200 4.77 9.50 29.93
N THR A 201 4.85 8.47 30.76
CA THR A 201 6.08 8.08 31.44
C THR A 201 6.52 6.65 31.10
N ALA A 202 7.83 6.39 31.11
CA ALA A 202 8.37 5.03 30.96
C ALA A 202 9.69 4.84 31.74
N PRO A 203 10.03 3.61 32.16
CA PRO A 203 11.22 3.33 32.98
C PRO A 203 12.56 3.72 32.35
N ASN A 204 12.60 3.90 31.02
CA ASN A 204 13.78 4.37 30.29
C ASN A 204 13.99 5.90 30.40
N GLY A 205 13.25 6.59 31.28
CA GLY A 205 13.34 8.03 31.50
C GLY A 205 12.44 8.87 30.60
N THR A 206 11.49 8.26 29.89
CA THR A 206 10.46 9.04 29.18
C THR A 206 9.59 9.75 30.22
N ASP A 207 9.44 11.07 30.09
CA ASP A 207 8.56 11.93 30.87
C ASP A 207 8.08 13.08 29.96
N LEU A 208 6.90 12.90 29.38
CA LEU A 208 6.36 13.78 28.33
C LEU A 208 4.95 14.21 28.69
N THR A 209 4.71 15.51 28.72
CA THR A 209 3.37 16.09 28.88
C THR A 209 2.88 16.66 27.55
N ILE A 210 1.70 16.24 27.12
CA ILE A 210 1.02 16.73 25.91
C ILE A 210 -0.32 17.33 26.34
N GLY A 211 -0.63 18.56 25.94
CA GLY A 211 -1.89 19.24 26.25
C GLY A 211 -1.84 20.70 25.85
#